data_AF-A0A8X7RNS5-F1
#
_entry.id   AF-A0A8X7RNS5-F1
#
_cell.length_a   1.000
_cell.length_b   1.000
_cell.length_c   1.000
_cell.angle_alpha   90.00
_cell.angle_beta   90.00
_cell.angle_gamma   90.00
#
_symmetry.space_group_name_H-M   'P 1'
#
loop_
_entity.id
_entity.type
_entity.pdbx_description
1 polymer ?
#
loop_
_entity_poly.entity_id
_entity_poly.type
_entity_poly.pdbx_seq_one_letter_code
_entity_poly.pdbx_strand_id
1 'polypeptide(L)'
;MYEFSSDSWRLILGDHTNIDWGRFPEVSLKGNTYWIAADGKVLGGLCILRFDFRTERFVSFTLPRESGDTQNSMASVSLVREEELAVLLYDFDAFPRQMKVWLSNKIDDPKEVSWTKFL
;
A
#
# COMPACT_ATOMS: atom_id res chain seq x y z
N MET A 1 7.36 -1.81 17.81
CA MET A 1 5.96 -1.86 18.29
C MET A 1 5.97 -1.68 19.80
N TYR A 2 5.07 -0.86 20.33
CA TYR A 2 4.95 -0.63 21.75
C TYR A 2 4.10 -1.72 22.40
N GLU A 3 4.57 -2.27 23.53
CA GLU A 3 3.90 -3.31 24.30
C GLU A 3 3.44 -2.74 25.65
N PHE A 4 2.13 -2.63 25.83
CA PHE A 4 1.53 -2.01 27.01
C PHE A 4 1.74 -2.81 28.30
N SER A 5 1.86 -4.13 28.22
CA SER A 5 2.05 -5.00 29.39
C SER A 5 3.41 -4.83 30.04
N SER A 6 4.44 -4.52 29.25
CA SER A 6 5.82 -4.34 29.70
C SER A 6 6.25 -2.87 29.74
N ASP A 7 5.39 -1.95 29.31
CA ASP A 7 5.69 -0.53 29.11
C ASP A 7 6.99 -0.33 28.31
N SER A 8 7.13 -1.10 27.22
CA SER A 8 8.39 -1.15 26.47
C SER A 8 8.19 -1.21 24.96
N TRP A 9 9.24 -0.84 24.22
CA TRP A 9 9.28 -0.97 22.76
C TRP A 9 9.97 -2.28 22.38
N ARG A 10 9.32 -3.09 21.56
CA ARG A 10 9.95 -4.25 20.90
C ARG A 10 10.23 -3.97 19.43
N LEU A 11 11.35 -4.47 18.94
CA LEU A 11 11.72 -4.38 17.53
C LEU A 11 10.94 -5.44 16.73
N ILE A 12 10.37 -5.02 15.60
CA ILE A 12 9.85 -5.97 14.60
C ILE A 12 10.80 -5.91 13.42
N LEU A 13 11.57 -6.99 13.25
CA LEU A 13 12.42 -7.15 12.09
C LEU A 13 11.53 -7.61 10.94
N GLY A 14 11.31 -6.72 9.96
CA GLY A 14 10.69 -7.09 8.69
C GLY A 14 11.75 -7.53 7.70
N ASP A 15 11.44 -8.53 6.89
CA ASP A 15 12.32 -9.01 5.80
C ASP A 15 12.42 -8.01 4.62
N HIS A 16 11.69 -6.90 4.67
CA HIS A 16 11.58 -5.91 3.60
C HIS A 16 12.52 -4.76 3.89
N THR A 17 13.80 -4.95 3.55
CA THR A 17 14.91 -4.03 3.85
C THR A 17 15.03 -2.84 2.90
N ASN A 18 14.02 -2.58 2.05
CA ASN A 18 14.13 -1.58 0.98
C ASN A 18 12.82 -0.81 0.73
N ILE A 19 12.11 -0.49 1.81
CA ILE A 19 10.93 0.38 1.77
C ILE A 19 11.41 1.77 2.13
N ASP A 20 11.57 2.63 1.12
CA ASP A 20 11.79 4.05 1.36
C ASP A 20 10.49 4.65 1.93
N TRP A 21 10.58 5.27 3.11
CA TRP A 21 9.44 5.78 3.85
C TRP A 21 8.94 7.10 3.24
N GLY A 22 8.09 6.99 2.22
CA GLY A 22 7.31 8.11 1.73
C GLY A 22 6.18 8.50 2.72
N ARG A 23 5.89 9.81 2.83
CA ARG A 23 4.76 10.38 3.59
C ARG A 23 3.41 10.08 2.92
N PHE A 24 3.08 8.80 2.74
CA PHE A 24 1.80 8.42 2.16
C PHE A 24 0.74 8.26 3.26
N PRO A 25 -0.52 8.63 2.99
CA PRO A 25 -1.61 8.37 3.93
C PRO A 25 -1.66 6.88 4.28
N GLU A 26 -1.79 6.59 5.57
CA GLU A 26 -2.00 5.24 6.06
C GLU A 26 -3.49 5.03 6.31
N VAL A 27 -3.99 3.83 6.03
CA VAL A 27 -5.36 3.45 6.34
C VAL A 27 -5.39 2.15 7.13
N SER A 28 -6.33 2.05 8.07
CA SER A 28 -6.54 0.84 8.87
C SER A 28 -7.83 0.13 8.43
N LEU A 29 -7.70 -1.14 8.07
CA LEU A 29 -8.82 -1.99 7.63
C LEU A 29 -8.73 -3.34 8.32
N LYS A 30 -9.82 -3.73 9.00
CA LYS A 30 -9.95 -5.03 9.70
C LYS A 30 -8.74 -5.36 10.59
N GLY A 31 -8.26 -4.37 11.34
CA GLY A 31 -7.14 -4.52 12.27
C GLY A 31 -5.76 -4.64 11.63
N ASN A 32 -5.62 -4.34 10.33
CA ASN A 32 -4.34 -4.23 9.64
C ASN A 32 -4.15 -2.82 9.09
N THR A 33 -2.91 -2.40 8.92
CA THR A 33 -2.59 -1.07 8.36
C THR A 33 -2.02 -1.22 6.96
N TYR A 34 -2.45 -0.35 6.05
CA TYR A 34 -2.10 -0.33 4.63
C TYR A 34 -1.59 1.05 4.24
N TRP A 35 -0.52 1.09 3.43
CA TRP A 35 0.05 2.33 2.92
C TRP A 35 0.81 2.09 1.61
N ILE A 36 1.12 3.17 0.89
CA ILE A 36 1.97 3.09 -0.31
C ILE A 36 3.44 3.07 0.12
N ALA A 37 4.22 2.19 -0.51
CA ALA A 37 5.65 2.04 -0.28
C ALA A 37 6.39 1.95 -1.62
N ALA A 38 7.69 2.27 -1.62
CA ALA A 38 8.55 1.93 -2.74
C ALA A 38 8.68 0.41 -2.86
N ASP A 39 8.59 -0.12 -4.09
CA ASP A 39 8.85 -1.53 -4.34
C ASP A 39 10.35 -1.75 -4.53
N GLY A 40 11.01 -2.34 -3.53
CA GLY A 40 12.43 -2.68 -3.59
C GLY A 40 12.82 -3.66 -4.70
N LYS A 41 11.85 -4.30 -5.38
CA LYS A 41 12.09 -5.20 -6.51
C LYS A 41 12.10 -4.49 -7.87
N VAL A 42 11.52 -3.29 -7.95
CA VAL A 42 11.34 -2.56 -9.21
C VAL A 42 11.81 -1.12 -9.00
N LEU A 43 12.84 -0.70 -9.74
CA LEU A 43 13.35 0.67 -9.65
C LEU A 43 12.25 1.68 -10.02
N GLY A 44 11.90 2.58 -9.10
CA GLY A 44 10.80 3.53 -9.28
C GLY A 44 9.40 2.91 -9.16
N GLY A 45 9.30 1.63 -8.80
CA GLY A 45 8.06 0.94 -8.56
C GLY A 45 7.41 1.34 -7.25
N LEU A 46 6.07 1.33 -7.21
CA LEU A 46 5.27 1.49 -6.00
C LEU A 46 4.52 0.19 -5.71
N CYS A 47 4.35 -0.13 -4.43
CA CYS A 47 3.52 -1.22 -3.95
C CYS A 47 2.63 -0.76 -2.79
N ILE A 48 1.60 -1.54 -2.47
CA ILE A 48 0.89 -1.37 -1.21
C ILE A 48 1.52 -2.29 -0.19
N LEU A 49 1.94 -1.73 0.93
CA LEU A 49 2.43 -2.49 2.06
C LEU A 49 1.33 -2.63 3.10
N ARG A 50 1.17 -3.85 3.61
CA ARG A 50 0.29 -4.19 4.72
C ARG A 50 1.11 -4.67 5.88
N PHE A 51 0.84 -4.16 7.07
CA PHE A 51 1.30 -4.77 8.30
C PHE A 51 0.20 -5.65 8.90
N ASP A 52 0.45 -6.95 8.93
CA ASP A 52 -0.45 -7.95 9.51
C ASP A 52 -0.17 -8.06 11.02
N PHE A 53 -1.01 -7.45 11.86
CA PHE A 53 -0.79 -7.42 13.31
C PHE A 53 -0.92 -8.80 13.98
N ARG A 54 -1.60 -9.76 13.34
CA ARG A 54 -1.75 -11.13 13.87
C ARG A 54 -0.47 -11.94 13.73
N THR A 55 0.23 -11.75 12.62
CA THR A 55 1.48 -12.47 12.32
C THR A 55 2.73 -11.62 12.51
N GLU A 56 2.56 -10.32 12.78
CA GLU A 56 3.61 -9.30 12.92
C GLU A 56 4.54 -9.24 11.70
N ARG A 57 3.95 -9.41 10.50
CA ARG A 57 4.69 -9.46 9.25
C ARG A 57 4.20 -8.42 8.26
N PHE A 58 5.13 -7.89 7.48
CA PHE A 58 4.82 -7.06 6.35
C PHE A 58 4.51 -7.94 5.12
N VAL A 59 3.46 -7.57 4.41
CA VAL A 59 3.02 -8.20 3.17
C VAL A 59 2.88 -7.11 2.11
N SER A 60 3.55 -7.26 0.98
CA SER A 60 3.43 -6.34 -0.14
C SER A 60 2.45 -6.85 -1.19
N PHE A 61 1.68 -5.94 -1.75
CA PHE A 61 0.78 -6.16 -2.87
C PHE A 61 1.24 -5.34 -4.06
N THR A 62 1.32 -5.99 -5.22
CA THR A 62 1.61 -5.31 -6.47
C THR A 62 0.45 -4.38 -6.80
N LEU A 63 0.78 -3.18 -7.27
CA LEU A 63 -0.20 -2.29 -7.88
C LEU A 63 -0.78 -2.91 -9.16
N PRO A 64 -1.97 -2.46 -9.59
CA PRO A 64 -2.55 -2.89 -10.86
C PRO A 64 -1.55 -2.70 -12.00
N ARG A 65 -1.35 -3.74 -12.84
CA ARG A 65 -0.35 -3.75 -13.93
C ARG A 65 -0.46 -2.56 -14.90
N GLU A 66 -1.67 -2.02 -15.08
CA GLU A 66 -1.96 -0.87 -15.94
C GLU A 66 -1.62 0.49 -15.29
N SER A 67 -1.08 0.48 -14.06
CA SER A 67 -0.52 1.67 -13.41
C SER A 67 0.56 2.32 -14.29
N GLY A 68 1.33 1.51 -15.03
CA GLY A 68 2.46 1.98 -15.84
C GLY A 68 3.70 2.23 -14.99
N ASP A 69 4.63 3.02 -15.53
CA ASP A 69 5.82 3.47 -14.80
C ASP A 69 5.40 4.45 -13.71
N THR A 70 5.79 4.17 -12.46
CA THR A 70 5.46 4.98 -11.29
C THR A 70 6.62 5.85 -10.82
N GLN A 71 7.74 5.90 -11.56
CA GLN A 71 8.96 6.59 -11.15
C GLN A 71 8.75 8.08 -10.87
N ASN A 72 7.89 8.75 -11.64
CA ASN A 72 7.49 10.14 -11.43
C ASN A 72 5.98 10.24 -11.20
N SER A 73 5.46 9.44 -10.28
CA SER A 73 4.05 9.45 -9.88
C SER A 73 3.86 9.76 -8.41
N MET A 74 2.77 10.47 -8.08
CA MET A 74 2.26 10.54 -6.70
C MET A 74 1.19 9.48 -6.50
N ALA A 75 1.22 8.80 -5.36
CA ALA A 75 0.23 7.80 -4.99
C ALA A 75 -0.42 8.10 -3.65
N SER A 76 -1.65 7.63 -3.46
CA SER A 76 -2.35 7.68 -2.18
C SER A 76 -3.25 6.47 -2.04
N VAL A 77 -3.40 5.97 -0.81
CA VAL A 77 -4.39 4.94 -0.47
C VAL A 77 -5.53 5.55 0.34
N SER A 78 -6.74 5.03 0.16
CA SER A 78 -7.95 5.40 0.91
C SER A 78 -8.83 4.17 1.10
N LEU A 79 -9.88 4.30 1.91
CA LEU A 79 -10.87 3.25 2.15
C LEU A 79 -12.18 3.58 1.44
N VAL A 80 -12.79 2.55 0.85
CA VAL A 80 -14.12 2.64 0.27
C VAL A 80 -15.03 1.71 1.05
N ARG A 81 -16.08 2.29 1.64
CA ARG A 81 -17.12 1.59 2.41
C ARG A 81 -16.57 0.70 3.55
N GLU A 82 -15.37 1.00 4.04
CA GLU A 82 -14.67 0.21 5.07
C GLU A 82 -14.44 -1.27 4.70
N GLU A 83 -14.45 -1.61 3.41
CA GLU A 83 -14.30 -2.99 2.92
C GLU A 83 -13.23 -3.12 1.83
N GLU A 84 -12.96 -2.03 1.11
CA GLU A 84 -12.11 -1.99 -0.08
C GLU A 84 -11.04 -0.89 0.06
N LEU A 85 -9.92 -1.08 -0.63
CA LEU A 85 -8.90 -0.06 -0.81
C LEU A 85 -9.14 0.68 -2.13
N ALA A 86 -9.05 2.01 -2.08
CA ALA A 86 -8.87 2.83 -3.27
C ALA A 86 -7.42 3.28 -3.36
N VAL A 87 -6.81 3.13 -4.54
CA VAL A 87 -5.49 3.66 -4.85
C VAL A 87 -5.63 4.73 -5.92
N LEU A 88 -5.16 5.92 -5.59
CA LEU A 88 -5.00 7.01 -6.54
C LEU A 88 -3.56 7.02 -7.03
N LEU A 89 -3.38 7.12 -8.33
CA LEU A 89 -2.11 7.36 -9.00
C LEU A 89 -2.21 8.62 -9.85
N TYR A 90 -1.30 9.56 -9.63
CA TYR A 90 -1.17 10.77 -10.41
C TYR A 90 0.16 10.74 -11.16
N ASP A 91 0.07 10.63 -12.49
CA ASP A 91 1.21 10.53 -13.38
C ASP A 91 1.62 11.94 -13.83
N PHE A 92 2.81 12.39 -13.40
CA PHE A 92 3.33 13.72 -13.74
C PHE A 92 3.90 13.80 -15.16
N ASP A 93 4.27 12.67 -15.76
CA ASP A 93 4.88 12.60 -17.10
C ASP A 93 3.83 12.47 -18.21
N ALA A 94 2.61 12.06 -17.88
CA ALA A 94 1.51 12.00 -18.83
C ALA A 94 1.12 13.40 -19.37
N PHE A 95 0.83 13.48 -20.68
CA PHE A 95 0.30 14.68 -21.32
C PHE A 95 -1.00 14.38 -22.12
N PRO A 96 -2.17 14.90 -21.71
CA PRO A 96 -2.39 15.68 -20.49
C PRO A 96 -2.13 14.82 -19.24
N ARG A 97 -1.85 15.48 -18.10
CA ARG A 97 -1.63 14.78 -16.81
C ARG A 97 -2.81 13.87 -16.50
N GLN A 98 -2.52 12.64 -16.09
CA GLN A 98 -3.54 11.63 -15.86
C GLN A 98 -3.63 11.29 -14.37
N MET A 99 -4.87 11.20 -13.91
CA MET A 99 -5.20 10.62 -12.62
C MET A 99 -5.90 9.29 -12.88
N LYS A 100 -5.38 8.22 -12.31
CA LYS A 100 -5.98 6.88 -12.37
C LYS A 100 -6.43 6.50 -10.97
N VAL A 101 -7.62 5.93 -10.86
CA VAL A 101 -8.11 5.41 -9.57
C VAL A 101 -8.43 3.93 -9.73
N TRP A 102 -7.92 3.14 -8.81
CA TRP A 102 -8.11 1.71 -8.76
C TRP A 102 -8.82 1.32 -7.47
N LEU A 103 -9.79 0.42 -7.57
CA LEU A 103 -10.48 -0.17 -6.44
C LEU A 103 -10.04 -1.61 -6.28
N SER A 104 -9.76 -2.02 -5.05
CA SER A 104 -9.58 -3.44 -4.75
C SER A 104 -10.93 -4.15 -4.74
N ASN A 105 -10.92 -5.47 -4.89
CA ASN A 105 -12.00 -6.28 -4.34
C ASN A 105 -12.09 -6.10 -2.82
N LYS A 106 -13.23 -6.51 -2.25
CA LYS A 106 -13.38 -6.60 -0.79
C LYS A 106 -12.24 -7.43 -0.20
N ILE A 107 -11.56 -6.87 0.80
CA ILE A 107 -10.43 -7.53 1.43
C ILE A 107 -10.95 -8.44 2.54
N ASP A 108 -11.28 -9.67 2.18
CA ASP A 108 -11.65 -10.75 3.11
C ASP A 108 -10.48 -11.70 3.38
N ASP A 109 -9.77 -12.14 2.32
CA ASP A 109 -8.47 -12.81 2.42
C ASP A 109 -7.39 -11.90 1.82
N PRO A 110 -6.41 -11.47 2.61
CA PRO A 110 -5.37 -10.57 2.14
C PRO A 110 -4.46 -11.18 1.06
N LYS A 111 -4.45 -12.50 0.81
CA LYS A 111 -3.53 -13.10 -0.18
C LYS A 111 -3.90 -12.83 -1.63
N GLU A 112 -5.14 -12.43 -1.92
CA GLU A 112 -5.65 -12.29 -3.28
C GLU A 112 -6.34 -10.94 -3.45
N VAL A 113 -5.51 -9.90 -3.60
CA VAL A 113 -5.97 -8.55 -3.93
C VAL A 113 -5.97 -8.41 -5.46
N SER A 114 -7.16 -8.17 -6.01
CA SER A 114 -7.40 -7.85 -7.41
C SER A 114 -7.83 -6.40 -7.53
N TRP A 115 -7.55 -5.79 -8.69
CA TRP A 115 -7.77 -4.36 -8.92
C TRP A 115 -8.71 -4.14 -10.09
N THR A 116 -9.69 -3.26 -9.90
CA THR A 116 -10.59 -2.80 -10.95
C THR A 116 -10.36 -1.32 -11.18
N LYS A 117 -10.23 -0.92 -12.46
CA LYS A 117 -10.11 0.49 -12.81
C LYS A 117 -11.43 1.20 -12.54
N PHE A 118 -11.37 2.28 -11.77
CA PHE A 118 -12.52 3.14 -11.47
C PHE A 118 -12.50 4.42 -12.31
N LEU A 119 -11.33 5.05 -12.45
CA LEU A 119 -11.09 6.23 -13.28
C LEU A 119 -9.82 6.05 -14.12
#